data_AF-A0A0P9P2P8-F1
#
_entry.id   AF-A0A0P9P2P8-F1
#
_cell.length_a   1.000
_cell.length_b   1.000
_cell.length_c   1.000
_cell.angle_alpha   90.00
_cell.angle_beta   90.00
_cell.angle_gamma   90.00
#
_symmetry.space_group_name_H-M   'P 1'
#
loop_
_entity.id
_entity.type
_entity.pdbx_description
1 polymer ?
#
loop_
_entity_poly.entity_id
_entity_poly.type
_entity_poly.pdbx_seq_one_letter_code
_entity_poly.pdbx_strand_id
1 'polypeptide(L)'
;MLPDGTSAERNALWNAAESAEKRKDGRTGREWIIALPAELDENARQELASAFGIELATRYGVAVDLAIHLPNREGDNRNHHAFVMTTTCSGLQS
;
A
#
# COMPACT_ATOMS: atom_id res chain seq x y z
N MET A 1 5.77 -1.80 -3.23
CA MET A 1 5.74 -1.80 -4.70
C MET A 1 6.17 -0.42 -5.18
N LEU A 2 7.10 -0.35 -6.11
CA LEU A 2 7.55 0.87 -6.77
C LEU A 2 6.91 1.00 -8.16
N PRO A 3 6.91 2.21 -8.77
CA PRO A 3 6.30 2.44 -10.09
C PRO A 3 6.90 1.59 -11.22
N ASP A 4 8.14 1.13 -11.08
CA ASP A 4 8.82 0.26 -12.06
C ASP A 4 8.55 -1.24 -11.84
N GLY A 5 7.64 -1.57 -10.90
CA GLY A 5 7.28 -2.94 -10.55
C GLY A 5 8.23 -3.60 -9.55
N THR A 6 9.30 -2.92 -9.10
CA THR A 6 10.22 -3.47 -8.10
C THR A 6 9.71 -3.27 -6.67
N SER A 7 10.44 -3.82 -5.70
CA SER A 7 10.18 -3.67 -4.27
C SER A 7 11.35 -2.98 -3.57
N ALA A 8 11.06 -2.25 -2.49
CA ALA A 8 12.04 -1.66 -1.61
C ALA A 8 11.79 -2.11 -0.17
N GLU A 9 12.84 -2.09 0.65
CA GLU A 9 12.72 -2.27 2.09
C GLU A 9 11.83 -1.18 2.68
N ARG A 10 10.84 -1.59 3.48
CA ARG A 10 9.78 -0.72 3.99
C ARG A 10 10.32 0.52 4.71
N ASN A 11 11.30 0.34 5.59
CA ASN A 11 11.90 1.44 6.34
C ASN A 11 12.68 2.39 5.43
N ALA A 12 13.42 1.87 4.45
CA ALA A 12 14.16 2.70 3.50
C ALA A 12 13.22 3.56 2.65
N LEU A 13 12.11 2.96 2.19
CA LEU A 13 11.08 3.66 1.42
C LEU A 13 10.49 4.85 2.20
N TRP A 14 10.03 4.61 3.42
CA TRP A 14 9.36 5.66 4.21
C TRP A 14 10.33 6.74 4.67
N ASN A 15 11.57 6.39 5.03
CA ASN A 15 12.61 7.39 5.33
C ASN A 15 12.90 8.29 4.11
N ALA A 16 12.95 7.72 2.90
CA ALA A 16 13.14 8.48 1.67
C ALA A 16 11.94 9.39 1.38
N ALA A 17 10.71 8.89 1.58
CA ALA A 17 9.49 9.68 1.43
C ALA A 17 9.43 10.86 2.40
N GLU A 18 9.78 10.65 3.68
CA GLU A 18 9.88 11.72 4.67
C GLU A 18 10.95 12.74 4.31
N SER A 19 12.14 12.29 3.88
CA SER A 19 13.23 13.19 3.49
C SER A 19 12.93 13.99 2.22
N ALA A 20 12.11 13.46 1.32
CA ALA A 20 11.72 14.15 0.09
C ALA A 20 10.72 15.29 0.34
N GLU A 21 9.95 15.22 1.43
CA GLU A 21 9.00 16.25 1.83
C GLU A 21 9.71 17.41 2.53
N LYS A 22 9.79 18.56 1.84
CA LYS A 22 10.57 19.72 2.30
C LYS A 22 9.76 20.70 3.13
N ARG A 23 8.44 20.54 3.16
CA ARG A 23 7.55 21.42 3.92
C ARG A 23 7.25 20.85 5.28
N LYS A 24 7.34 21.70 6.31
CA LYS A 24 6.95 21.36 7.69
C LYS A 24 5.49 20.90 7.85
N ASP A 25 4.62 21.27 6.90
CA ASP A 25 3.20 20.95 6.85
C ASP A 25 2.84 20.06 5.64
N GLY A 26 3.86 19.46 5.02
CA GLY A 26 3.70 18.50 3.95
C GLY A 26 3.09 17.19 4.45
N ARG A 27 2.68 16.34 3.50
CA ARG A 27 2.11 15.01 3.81
C ARG A 27 3.03 13.96 3.23
N THR A 28 3.64 13.11 4.05
CA THR A 28 4.52 12.02 3.59
C THR A 28 3.80 10.99 2.71
N GLY A 29 2.54 10.69 3.06
CA GLY A 29 1.77 9.66 2.40
C GLY A 29 0.28 9.84 2.57
N ARG A 30 -0.47 8.88 2.02
CA ARG A 30 -1.91 8.76 2.13
C ARG A 30 -2.27 7.32 2.41
N GLU A 31 -3.15 7.10 3.37
CA GLU A 31 -3.64 5.77 3.74
C GLU A 31 -5.05 5.55 3.23
N TRP A 32 -5.31 4.33 2.76
CA TRP A 32 -6.60 3.83 2.33
C TRP A 32 -6.82 2.49 3.00
N ILE A 33 -8.04 2.24 3.46
CA ILE A 33 -8.46 0.92 3.92
C ILE A 33 -9.48 0.42 2.91
N ILE A 34 -9.18 -0.72 2.29
CA ILE A 34 -10.07 -1.34 1.30
C ILE A 34 -10.63 -2.64 1.89
N ALA A 35 -11.94 -2.83 1.74
CA ALA A 35 -12.57 -4.11 2.06
C ALA A 35 -12.28 -5.12 0.94
N LEU A 36 -11.95 -6.35 1.31
CA LEU A 36 -11.72 -7.45 0.39
C LEU A 36 -12.92 -8.42 0.44
N PRO A 37 -13.37 -8.97 -0.69
CA PRO A 37 -14.49 -9.90 -0.71
C PRO A 37 -14.24 -11.13 0.17
N ALA A 38 -15.22 -11.50 0.97
CA ALA A 38 -15.14 -12.65 1.88
C ALA A 38 -15.24 -13.99 1.14
N GLU A 39 -15.83 -13.97 -0.05
CA GLU A 39 -16.05 -15.14 -0.92
C GLU A 39 -14.77 -15.62 -1.60
N LEU A 40 -13.75 -14.77 -1.69
CA LEU A 40 -12.45 -15.14 -2.20
C LEU A 40 -11.68 -15.98 -1.18
N ASP A 41 -10.75 -16.81 -1.64
CA ASP A 41 -9.78 -17.43 -0.75
C ASP A 41 -8.63 -16.45 -0.42
N GLU A 42 -7.70 -16.89 0.42
CA GLU A 42 -6.56 -16.07 0.85
C GLU A 42 -5.67 -15.63 -0.33
N ASN A 43 -5.38 -16.55 -1.26
CA ASN A 43 -4.52 -16.28 -2.41
C ASN A 43 -5.18 -15.28 -3.37
N ALA A 44 -6.46 -15.47 -3.69
CA ALA A 44 -7.19 -14.58 -4.57
C ALA A 44 -7.33 -13.17 -3.97
N ARG A 45 -7.48 -13.06 -2.64
CA ARG A 45 -7.43 -11.76 -1.95
C ARG A 45 -6.05 -11.11 -2.04
N GLN A 46 -4.99 -11.89 -1.87
CA GLN A 46 -3.62 -11.40 -2.00
C GLN A 46 -3.33 -10.90 -3.42
N GLU A 47 -3.73 -11.67 -4.44
CA GLU A 47 -3.59 -11.29 -5.84
C GLU A 47 -4.38 -10.02 -6.16
N LEU A 48 -5.64 -9.92 -5.72
CA LEU A 48 -6.49 -8.75 -5.94
C LEU A 48 -5.87 -7.49 -5.31
N ALA A 49 -5.47 -7.57 -4.05
CA ALA A 49 -4.87 -6.45 -3.34
C ALA A 49 -3.52 -6.04 -3.96
N SER A 50 -2.72 -7.02 -4.41
CA SER A 50 -1.43 -6.74 -5.07
C SER A 50 -1.62 -6.09 -6.44
N ALA A 51 -2.55 -6.59 -7.25
CA ALA A 51 -2.86 -6.02 -8.56
C ALA A 51 -3.37 -4.57 -8.42
N PHE A 52 -4.23 -4.30 -7.43
CA PHE A 52 -4.67 -2.95 -7.11
C PHE A 52 -3.51 -2.03 -6.71
N GLY A 53 -2.58 -2.51 -5.86
CA GLY A 53 -1.40 -1.75 -5.48
C GLY A 53 -0.47 -1.43 -6.65
N ILE A 54 -0.24 -2.40 -7.56
CA ILE A 54 0.58 -2.21 -8.77
C ILE A 54 -0.07 -1.18 -9.70
N GLU A 55 -1.38 -1.25 -9.90
CA GLU A 55 -2.12 -0.29 -10.73
C GLU A 55 -1.97 1.13 -10.15
N LEU A 56 -2.12 1.32 -8.84
CA LEU A 56 -1.91 2.62 -8.20
C LEU A 56 -0.47 3.12 -8.39
N ALA A 57 0.53 2.26 -8.17
CA ALA A 57 1.94 2.62 -8.30
C ALA A 57 2.26 3.08 -9.73
N THR A 58 1.83 2.29 -10.72
CA THR A 58 2.07 2.54 -12.14
C THR A 58 1.33 3.78 -12.63
N ARG A 59 0.04 3.90 -12.28
CA ARG A 59 -0.83 4.98 -12.76
C ARG A 59 -0.45 6.34 -12.20
N TYR A 60 -0.07 6.40 -10.93
CA TYR A 60 0.22 7.66 -10.24
C TYR A 60 1.71 7.96 -10.08
N GLY A 61 2.60 7.00 -10.42
CA GLY A 61 4.04 7.18 -10.28
C GLY A 61 4.48 7.31 -8.82
N VAL A 62 3.76 6.68 -7.90
CA VAL A 62 4.00 6.71 -6.45
C VAL A 62 4.43 5.34 -5.95
N ALA A 63 5.15 5.30 -4.83
CA ALA A 63 5.36 4.04 -4.14
C ALA A 63 4.10 3.64 -3.36
N VAL A 64 3.86 2.33 -3.29
CA VAL A 64 2.71 1.73 -2.60
C VAL A 64 3.20 0.69 -1.59
N ASP A 65 2.78 0.84 -0.34
CA ASP A 65 2.96 -0.11 0.75
C ASP A 65 1.61 -0.77 1.07
N LEU A 66 1.57 -2.09 1.07
CA LEU A 66 0.36 -2.90 1.14
C LEU A 66 0.45 -3.87 2.32
N ALA A 67 -0.54 -3.86 3.20
CA ALA A 67 -0.68 -4.82 4.28
C ALA A 67 -2.09 -5.43 4.28
N ILE A 68 -2.17 -6.76 4.18
CA ILE A 68 -3.44 -7.49 4.17
C ILE A 68 -3.69 -8.05 5.57
N HIS A 69 -4.85 -7.75 6.13
CA HIS A 69 -5.22 -8.20 7.47
C HIS A 69 -6.18 -9.37 7.41
N LEU A 70 -5.90 -10.39 8.22
CA LEU A 70 -6.87 -11.44 8.51
C LEU A 70 -7.97 -10.89 9.42
N PRO A 71 -9.18 -11.48 9.36
CA PRO A 71 -10.25 -11.15 10.30
C PRO A 71 -9.77 -11.37 11.73
N ASN A 72 -10.21 -10.51 12.66
CA ASN A 72 -9.87 -10.67 14.06
C ASN A 72 -10.49 -11.97 14.60
N ARG A 73 -9.75 -12.68 15.48
CA ARG A 73 -10.17 -13.98 16.04
C ARG A 73 -11.49 -13.92 16.82
N GLU A 74 -11.81 -12.74 17.36
CA GLU A 74 -13.05 -12.45 18.11
C GLU A 74 -14.06 -11.60 17.28
N GLY A 75 -13.77 -11.35 15.99
CA GLY A 75 -14.54 -10.49 15.11
C GLY A 75 -15.32 -11.24 14.03
N ASP A 76 -15.97 -10.51 13.12
CA ASP A 76 -16.61 -11.11 11.96
C ASP A 76 -15.55 -11.68 11.01
N ASN A 77 -15.55 -13.00 10.83
CA ASN A 77 -14.63 -13.72 9.95
C ASN A 77 -14.73 -13.31 8.46
N ARG A 78 -15.70 -12.48 8.09
CA ARG A 78 -15.83 -11.93 6.74
C ARG A 78 -15.12 -10.59 6.56
N ASN A 79 -14.65 -9.96 7.65
CA ASN A 79 -14.02 -8.64 7.60
C ASN A 79 -12.56 -8.71 7.16
N HIS A 80 -12.35 -9.08 5.89
CA HIS A 80 -11.04 -9.01 5.24
C HIS A 80 -10.82 -7.59 4.72
N HIS A 81 -9.66 -7.02 5.00
CA HIS A 81 -9.31 -5.70 4.52
C HIS A 81 -7.80 -5.58 4.27
N ALA A 82 -7.42 -4.62 3.45
CA ALA A 82 -6.04 -4.24 3.24
C ALA A 82 -5.84 -2.75 3.51
N PHE A 83 -4.71 -2.45 4.15
CA PHE A 83 -4.16 -1.11 4.23
C PHE A 83 -3.31 -0.87 3.00
N VAL A 84 -3.60 0.22 2.30
CA VAL A 84 -2.84 0.69 1.13
C VAL A 84 -2.33 2.08 1.45
N MET A 85 -1.02 2.20 1.65
CA MET A 85 -0.37 3.48 1.84
C MET A 85 0.38 3.88 0.57
N THR A 86 0.18 5.11 0.11
CA THR A 86 0.87 5.67 -1.06
C THR A 86 1.76 6.83 -0.64
N THR A 87 2.95 6.99 -1.22
CA THR A 87 3.72 8.24 -1.09
C THR A 87 3.01 9.39 -1.81
N THR A 88 3.30 10.63 -1.43
CA THR A 88 2.75 11.83 -2.11
C THR A 88 3.73 12.42 -3.13
N CYS A 89 5.03 12.22 -2.93
CA CYS A 89 6.06 12.57 -3.90
C CYS A 89 6.25 11.44 -4.91
N SER A 90 6.26 11.79 -6.20
CA SER A 90 6.64 10.90 -7.30
C SER A 90 8.16 10.88 -7.47
N GLY A 91 8.68 9.80 -8.06
CA GLY A 91 10.12 9.69 -8.36
C GLY A 91 11.02 9.29 -7.19
N LEU A 92 10.45 8.76 -6.10
CA LEU A 92 11.21 8.02 -5.11
C LEU A 92 11.73 6.73 -5.77
N GLN A 93 13.01 6.74 -6.15
CA GLN A 93 13.74 5.56 -6.62
C GLN A 93 14.50 4.96 -5.43
N SER A 94 14.61 3.63 -5.42
CA SER A 94 15.36 2.84 -4.45
C SER A 94 16.85 3.14 -4.43
#